data_AF-R6ZJQ0-F1
#
_entry.id   AF-R6ZJQ0-F1
#
_cell.length_a   1.000
_cell.length_b   1.000
_cell.length_c   1.000
_cell.angle_alpha   90.00
_cell.angle_beta   90.00
_cell.angle_gamma   90.00
#
_symmetry.space_group_name_H-M   'P 1'
#
loop_
_entity.id
_entity.type
_entity.pdbx_description
1 polymer ?
#
loop_
_entity_poly.entity_id
_entity_poly.type
_entity_poly.pdbx_seq_one_letter_code
_entity_poly.pdbx_strand_id
1 'polypeptide(L)'
;MTGTVSTLPDHKGNLFIQCGSMRTQANIKNLVSADPAGSAEKSPVLTRKQSSASKMKMSKSYQVSPEINLLGQTVDEAICQLDKYLDDAYLAHLPTVRVVHGKGTGALRNAVQNHLKRVKYVKSYRLGEYGEGDAGVTIVTFKE
;
A
#
# COMPACT_ATOMS: atom_id res chain seq x y z
N MET A 1 15.95 -16.56 -14.47
CA MET A 1 16.24 -16.91 -15.87
C MET A 1 16.31 -15.61 -16.65
N THR A 2 17.50 -15.20 -17.11
CA THR A 2 17.72 -13.94 -17.84
C THR A 2 17.86 -14.26 -19.32
N GLY A 3 17.29 -13.44 -20.20
CA GLY A 3 17.32 -13.67 -21.64
C GLY A 3 17.16 -12.37 -22.42
N THR A 4 17.55 -12.39 -23.69
CA THR A 4 17.52 -11.21 -24.56
C THR A 4 16.22 -11.19 -25.35
N VAL A 5 15.59 -10.02 -25.45
CA VAL A 5 14.38 -9.83 -26.24
C VAL A 5 14.75 -9.88 -27.72
N SER A 6 14.19 -10.85 -28.45
CA SER A 6 14.50 -11.08 -29.87
C SER A 6 13.53 -10.38 -30.82
N THR A 7 12.33 -10.02 -30.36
CA THR A 7 11.30 -9.38 -31.19
C THR A 7 10.58 -8.27 -30.45
N LEU A 8 10.09 -7.27 -31.18
CA LEU A 8 9.19 -6.25 -30.63
C LEU A 8 7.88 -6.90 -30.13
N PRO A 9 7.21 -6.30 -29.13
CA PRO A 9 5.95 -6.80 -28.60
C PRO A 9 4.80 -6.62 -29.59
N ASP A 10 4.00 -7.66 -29.79
CA ASP A 10 2.75 -7.60 -30.57
C ASP A 10 1.67 -6.75 -29.85
N HIS A 11 0.56 -6.45 -30.53
CA HIS A 11 -0.58 -5.69 -29.96
C HIS A 11 -1.19 -6.29 -28.67
N LYS A 12 -0.92 -7.58 -28.37
CA LYS A 12 -1.31 -8.27 -27.13
C LYS A 12 -0.22 -8.25 -26.04
N GLY A 13 0.91 -7.60 -26.31
CA GLY A 13 2.06 -7.46 -25.42
C GLY A 13 2.96 -8.68 -25.34
N ASN A 14 2.85 -9.64 -26.26
CA ASN A 14 3.70 -10.84 -26.28
C ASN A 14 4.93 -10.61 -27.15
N LEU A 15 6.08 -11.12 -26.70
CA LEU A 15 7.36 -11.03 -27.40
C LEU A 15 8.15 -12.33 -27.17
N PHE A 16 9.06 -12.63 -28.09
CA PHE A 16 9.93 -13.79 -27.94
C PHE A 16 11.23 -13.40 -27.25
N ILE A 17 11.60 -14.18 -26.24
CA ILE A 17 12.84 -14.05 -25.48
C ILE A 17 13.71 -15.25 -25.81
N GLN A 18 14.95 -14.98 -26.17
CA GLN A 18 15.96 -15.99 -26.35
C GLN A 18 16.69 -16.19 -25.01
N CYS A 19 16.56 -17.38 -24.42
CA CYS A 19 17.30 -17.75 -23.22
C CYS A 19 18.21 -18.95 -23.55
N GLY A 20 19.48 -18.65 -23.85
CA GLY A 20 20.42 -19.66 -24.34
C GLY A 20 20.03 -20.15 -25.74
N SER A 21 19.95 -21.47 -25.94
CA SER A 21 19.52 -22.10 -27.20
C SER A 21 17.99 -22.16 -27.37
N MET A 22 17.22 -21.87 -26.31
CA MET A 22 15.77 -22.03 -26.30
C MET A 22 15.08 -20.68 -26.52
N ARG A 23 14.10 -20.68 -27.43
CA ARG A 23 13.25 -19.51 -27.71
C ARG A 23 11.90 -19.69 -27.02
N THR A 24 11.52 -18.73 -26.19
CA THR A 24 10.28 -18.79 -25.40
C THR A 24 9.47 -17.51 -25.57
N GLN A 25 8.15 -17.63 -25.66
CA GLN A 25 7.25 -16.49 -25.74
C GLN A 25 6.88 -16.01 -24.33
N ALA A 26 7.00 -14.71 -24.07
CA ALA A 26 6.65 -14.08 -22.79
C ALA A 26 5.95 -12.74 -23.01
N ASN A 27 5.22 -12.25 -22.01
CA ASN A 27 4.53 -10.97 -22.10
C ASN A 27 5.37 -9.86 -21.49
N ILE A 28 5.39 -8.68 -22.13
CA ILE A 28 6.11 -7.48 -21.68
C ILE A 28 5.78 -7.09 -20.23
N LYS A 29 4.58 -7.39 -19.75
CA LYS A 29 4.14 -7.10 -18.37
C LYS A 29 4.84 -7.93 -17.30
N ASN A 30 5.41 -9.08 -17.68
CA ASN A 30 6.11 -9.98 -16.76
C ASN A 30 7.63 -9.90 -16.93
N LEU A 31 8.12 -8.84 -17.58
CA LEU A 31 9.55 -8.62 -17.79
C LEU A 31 10.03 -7.45 -16.94
N VAL A 32 11.15 -7.68 -16.26
CA VAL A 32 11.90 -6.69 -15.51
C VAL A 32 13.25 -6.55 -16.19
N SER A 33 13.69 -5.32 -16.42
CA SER A 33 15.02 -5.04 -16.98
C SER A 33 16.10 -5.68 -16.11
N ALA A 34 16.89 -6.56 -16.71
CA ALA A 34 18.04 -7.15 -16.04
C ALA A 34 19.25 -6.23 -16.25
N ASP A 35 19.38 -5.21 -15.41
CA ASP A 35 20.57 -4.37 -15.40
C ASP A 35 21.75 -5.17 -14.80
N PRO A 36 22.94 -5.13 -15.43
CA PRO A 36 24.07 -5.92 -14.97
C PRO A 36 24.68 -5.26 -13.74
N ALA A 37 24.54 -5.94 -12.59
CA ALA A 37 25.28 -5.72 -11.36
C ALA A 37 25.09 -4.35 -10.67
N GLY A 38 24.16 -4.33 -9.71
CA GLY A 38 24.45 -3.82 -8.38
C GLY A 38 23.97 -2.41 -8.05
N SER A 39 23.18 -2.36 -6.97
CA SER A 39 22.98 -1.26 -6.01
C SER A 39 21.66 -0.49 -6.12
N ALA A 40 21.00 -0.45 -4.96
CA ALA A 40 20.48 0.77 -4.33
C ALA A 40 19.15 1.36 -4.84
N GLU A 41 18.17 1.33 -3.93
CA GLU A 41 17.17 2.37 -3.64
C GLU A 41 16.33 2.96 -4.79
N LYS A 42 15.00 2.78 -4.72
CA LYS A 42 14.01 3.88 -4.54
C LYS A 42 12.61 3.44 -4.95
N SER A 43 11.68 3.64 -4.02
CA SER A 43 10.24 3.73 -4.26
C SER A 43 9.92 4.68 -5.43
N PRO A 44 8.76 4.51 -6.07
CA PRO A 44 8.01 5.69 -6.50
C PRO A 44 6.56 5.65 -6.03
N VAL A 45 6.16 6.78 -5.46
CA VAL A 45 4.79 7.12 -5.10
C VAL A 45 4.03 7.55 -6.37
N LEU A 46 2.97 6.80 -6.67
CA LEU A 46 1.68 7.17 -7.28
C LEU A 46 1.64 7.82 -8.67
N THR A 47 0.96 7.15 -9.61
CA THR A 47 -0.19 7.78 -10.29
C THR A 47 -1.26 6.75 -10.65
N ARG A 48 -2.42 6.90 -10.00
CA ARG A 48 -3.65 6.17 -10.24
C ARG A 48 -4.37 6.78 -11.45
N LYS A 49 -4.72 5.97 -12.45
CA LYS A 49 -6.11 5.90 -12.97
C LYS A 49 -6.35 4.69 -13.88
N GLN A 50 -7.13 3.76 -13.31
CA GLN A 50 -8.22 2.99 -13.91
C GLN A 50 -7.97 2.32 -15.27
N SER A 51 -7.80 1.00 -15.23
CA SER A 51 -8.27 0.14 -16.31
C SER A 51 -9.20 -0.93 -15.74
N SER A 52 -10.36 -0.98 -16.38
CA SER A 52 -11.56 -1.72 -16.06
C SER A 52 -11.38 -3.22 -16.27
N ALA A 53 -12.01 -3.98 -15.37
CA ALA A 53 -12.56 -5.31 -15.57
C ALA A 53 -11.62 -6.42 -16.08
N SER A 54 -11.38 -7.42 -15.21
CA SER A 54 -11.83 -8.82 -15.39
C SER A 54 -10.87 -9.84 -14.77
N LYS A 55 -11.25 -10.40 -13.61
CA LYS A 55 -11.11 -11.82 -13.16
C LYS A 55 -11.19 -11.86 -11.63
N MET A 56 -12.38 -11.95 -11.06
CA MET A 56 -13.11 -13.19 -10.75
C MET A 56 -12.41 -14.13 -9.76
N LYS A 57 -12.94 -14.10 -8.53
CA LYS A 57 -13.24 -15.22 -7.63
C LYS A 57 -12.05 -15.99 -7.01
N MET A 58 -11.75 -15.70 -5.74
CA MET A 58 -12.32 -16.42 -4.58
C MET A 58 -11.34 -16.45 -3.40
N SER A 59 -11.28 -15.35 -2.68
CA SER A 59 -11.31 -15.35 -1.23
C SER A 59 -12.02 -14.05 -0.86
N LYS A 60 -13.00 -14.08 0.03
CA LYS A 60 -13.36 -12.89 0.81
C LYS A 60 -12.18 -12.62 1.77
N SER A 61 -10.99 -12.43 1.22
CA SER A 61 -9.90 -11.77 1.90
C SER A 61 -10.41 -10.36 2.08
N TYR A 62 -10.77 -10.02 3.31
CA TYR A 62 -11.09 -8.67 3.75
C TYR A 62 -9.90 -7.79 3.35
N GLN A 63 -9.95 -7.22 2.14
CA GLN A 63 -8.95 -6.28 1.67
C GLN A 63 -9.26 -4.95 2.35
N VAL A 64 -8.79 -4.84 3.58
CA VAL A 64 -8.86 -3.59 4.33
C VAL A 64 -7.78 -2.67 3.77
N SER A 65 -8.18 -1.44 3.45
CA SER A 65 -7.24 -0.42 2.99
C SER A 65 -6.18 -0.18 4.07
N PRO A 66 -4.88 -0.03 3.76
CA PRO A 66 -3.84 0.27 4.74
C PRO A 66 -3.86 1.74 5.21
N GLU A 67 -4.84 2.52 4.77
CA GLU A 67 -5.02 3.92 5.11
C GLU A 67 -6.49 4.24 5.40
N ILE A 68 -6.73 5.03 6.44
CA ILE A 68 -8.02 5.66 6.75
C ILE A 68 -7.91 7.18 6.70
N ASN A 69 -8.90 7.81 6.08
CA ASN A 69 -9.00 9.25 5.98
C ASN A 69 -10.12 9.79 6.87
N LEU A 70 -9.74 10.62 7.85
CA LEU A 70 -10.62 11.25 8.84
C LEU A 70 -10.73 12.77 8.61
N LEU A 71 -10.26 13.27 7.46
CA LEU A 71 -10.34 14.70 7.12
C LEU A 71 -11.79 15.17 6.99
N GLY A 72 -12.09 16.32 7.60
CA GLY A 72 -13.41 16.94 7.54
C GLY A 72 -14.45 16.31 8.47
N GLN A 73 -14.06 15.32 9.28
CA GLN A 73 -14.94 14.71 10.28
C GLN A 73 -14.84 15.44 11.61
N THR A 74 -15.92 15.37 12.39
CA THR A 74 -15.86 15.79 13.79
C THR A 74 -15.04 14.79 14.62
N VAL A 75 -14.58 15.21 15.80
CA VAL A 75 -13.74 14.36 16.67
C VAL A 75 -14.43 13.05 17.03
N ASP A 76 -15.73 13.11 17.32
CA ASP A 76 -16.51 11.95 17.76
C ASP A 76 -16.71 10.94 16.62
N GLU A 77 -17.08 11.43 15.43
CA GLU A 77 -17.22 10.61 14.22
C GLU A 77 -15.90 9.94 13.85
N ALA A 78 -14.81 10.70 13.90
CA ALA A 78 -13.48 10.22 13.54
C ALA A 78 -13.01 9.09 14.47
N ILE A 79 -13.28 9.19 15.78
CA ILE A 79 -12.97 8.13 16.73
C ILE A 79 -13.79 6.87 16.42
N CYS A 80 -15.09 7.02 16.19
CA CYS A 80 -15.97 5.89 15.88
C CYS A 80 -15.56 5.16 14.59
N GLN A 81 -15.17 5.89 13.55
CA GLN A 81 -14.66 5.29 12.32
C GLN A 81 -13.28 4.67 12.49
N LEU A 82 -12.39 5.32 13.24
CA LEU A 82 -11.06 4.79 13.52
C LEU A 82 -11.14 3.47 14.28
N ASP A 83 -12.00 3.37 15.30
CA ASP A 83 -12.14 2.16 16.12
C ASP A 83 -12.55 0.95 15.27
N LYS A 84 -13.62 1.10 14.48
CA LYS A 84 -14.06 0.06 13.53
C LYS A 84 -12.96 -0.35 12.55
N TYR A 85 -12.24 0.65 12.03
CA TYR A 85 -11.16 0.41 11.07
C TYR A 85 -9.96 -0.31 11.69
N LEU A 86 -9.60 0.02 12.94
CA LEU A 86 -8.51 -0.63 13.65
C LEU A 86 -8.82 -2.12 13.88
N ASP A 87 -10.07 -2.45 14.21
CA ASP A 87 -10.52 -3.83 14.34
C ASP A 87 -10.45 -4.59 13.00
N ASP A 88 -10.96 -3.98 11.92
CA ASP A 88 -10.90 -4.55 10.57
C ASP A 88 -9.44 -4.77 10.12
N ALA A 89 -8.57 -3.79 10.36
CA ALA A 89 -7.16 -3.86 10.00
C ALA A 89 -6.40 -4.93 10.79
N TYR A 90 -6.75 -5.10 12.06
CA TYR A 90 -6.19 -6.15 12.91
C TYR A 90 -6.64 -7.54 12.45
N LEU A 91 -7.92 -7.71 12.11
CA LEU A 91 -8.45 -8.96 11.53
C LEU A 91 -7.84 -9.30 10.16
N ALA A 92 -7.47 -8.27 9.38
CA ALA A 92 -6.77 -8.43 8.12
C ALA A 92 -5.26 -8.71 8.29
N HIS A 93 -4.76 -8.79 9.53
CA HIS A 93 -3.34 -8.99 9.87
C HIS A 93 -2.41 -7.97 9.19
N LEU A 94 -2.85 -6.71 9.08
CA LEU A 94 -1.98 -5.65 8.58
C LEU A 94 -0.90 -5.35 9.62
N PRO A 95 0.39 -5.25 9.22
CA PRO A 95 1.46 -4.93 10.17
C PRO A 95 1.40 -3.46 10.63
N THR A 96 1.01 -2.57 9.72
CA THR A 96 0.95 -1.13 9.96
C THR A 96 -0.18 -0.48 9.19
N VAL A 97 -0.77 0.57 9.75
CA VAL A 97 -1.81 1.39 9.10
C VAL A 97 -1.53 2.87 9.23
N ARG A 98 -2.04 3.62 8.25
CA ARG A 98 -1.89 5.07 8.13
C ARG A 98 -3.22 5.75 8.49
N VAL A 99 -3.19 6.64 9.47
CA VAL A 99 -4.36 7.41 9.92
C VAL A 99 -4.18 8.87 9.52
N VAL A 100 -4.93 9.32 8.53
CA VAL A 100 -4.89 10.69 8.03
C VAL A 100 -5.92 11.53 8.81
N HIS A 101 -5.44 12.40 9.69
CA HIS A 101 -6.29 13.29 10.50
C HIS A 101 -6.10 14.78 10.14
N GLY A 102 -5.10 15.11 9.32
CA GLY A 102 -4.77 16.47 8.93
C GLY A 102 -3.96 17.23 9.98
N LYS A 103 -3.36 18.35 9.56
CA LYS A 103 -2.49 19.18 10.41
C LYS A 103 -3.31 20.12 11.30
N GLY A 104 -4.15 20.96 10.70
CA GLY A 104 -5.20 21.76 11.33
C GLY A 104 -4.87 22.33 12.72
N THR A 105 -5.85 22.28 13.63
CA THR A 105 -5.71 22.68 15.04
C THR A 105 -5.13 21.58 15.93
N GLY A 106 -4.84 20.39 15.38
CA GLY A 106 -4.38 19.23 16.16
C GLY A 106 -5.44 18.57 17.05
N ALA A 107 -6.71 19.03 17.03
CA ALA A 107 -7.78 18.43 17.84
C ALA A 107 -7.99 16.94 17.50
N LEU A 108 -8.12 16.61 16.21
CA LEU A 108 -8.23 15.23 15.73
C LEU A 108 -6.98 14.41 16.06
N ARG A 109 -5.79 14.98 15.89
CA ARG A 109 -4.52 14.32 16.26
C ARG A 109 -4.52 13.90 17.72
N ASN A 110 -4.87 14.82 18.63
CA ASN A 110 -4.86 14.55 20.07
C ASN A 110 -5.91 13.51 20.44
N ALA A 111 -7.10 13.60 19.84
CA ALA A 111 -8.17 12.62 20.03
C ALA A 111 -7.76 11.20 19.58
N VAL A 112 -7.20 11.08 18.36
CA VAL A 112 -6.70 9.83 17.79
C VAL A 112 -5.58 9.24 18.65
N GLN A 113 -4.60 10.03 19.05
CA GLN A 113 -3.51 9.56 19.92
C GLN A 113 -4.02 9.09 21.28
N ASN A 114 -4.96 9.82 21.88
CA ASN A 114 -5.58 9.40 23.14
C ASN A 114 -6.40 8.13 22.99
N HIS A 115 -7.04 7.92 21.83
CA HIS A 115 -7.73 6.68 21.51
C HIS A 115 -6.76 5.50 21.40
N LEU A 116 -5.70 5.65 20.58
CA LEU A 116 -4.70 4.60 20.33
C LEU A 116 -4.02 4.11 21.61
N LYS A 117 -3.82 4.98 22.61
CA LYS A 117 -3.28 4.59 23.93
C LYS A 117 -4.15 3.57 24.68
N ARG A 118 -5.46 3.55 24.42
CA ARG A 118 -6.41 2.63 25.09
C ARG A 118 -6.51 1.28 24.36
N VAL A 119 -6.09 1.23 23.10
CA VAL A 119 -6.22 0.05 22.25
C VAL A 119 -5.08 -0.94 22.56
N LYS A 120 -5.43 -2.13 23.07
CA LYS A 120 -4.43 -3.10 23.56
C LYS A 120 -3.61 -3.77 22.46
N TYR A 121 -4.17 -3.92 21.26
CA TYR A 121 -3.53 -4.60 20.12
C TYR A 121 -2.62 -3.67 19.30
N VAL A 122 -2.56 -2.38 19.65
CA VAL A 122 -1.56 -1.44 19.10
C VAL A 122 -0.23 -1.65 19.82
N LYS A 123 0.85 -1.85 19.07
CA LYS A 123 2.22 -2.00 19.57
C LYS A 123 2.86 -0.65 19.80
N SER A 124 2.77 0.24 18.80
CA SER A 124 3.32 1.59 18.85
C SER A 124 2.61 2.49 17.85
N TYR A 125 2.68 3.79 18.07
CA TYR A 125 2.21 4.79 17.12
C TYR A 125 3.20 5.95 17.07
N ARG A 126 3.39 6.52 15.87
CA ARG A 126 4.26 7.68 15.64
C ARG A 126 3.62 8.62 14.63
N LEU A 127 4.10 9.86 14.58
CA LEU A 127 3.74 10.77 13.49
C LEU A 127 4.39 10.29 12.18
N GLY A 128 3.75 10.62 11.06
CA GLY A 128 4.31 10.35 9.74
C GLY A 128 5.60 11.11 9.52
N GLU A 129 6.51 10.52 8.76
CA GLU A 129 7.76 11.16 8.35
C GLU A 129 7.61 11.90 7.01
N TYR A 130 8.73 12.45 6.52
CA TYR A 130 8.78 13.08 5.21
C TYR A 130 8.41 12.07 4.12
N GLY A 131 7.42 12.42 3.29
CA GLY A 131 6.86 11.53 2.27
C GLY A 131 5.62 10.73 2.73
N GLU A 132 5.31 10.71 4.03
CA GLU A 132 4.15 10.00 4.58
C GLU A 132 2.99 10.91 4.99
N GLY A 133 3.13 12.23 4.86
CA GLY A 133 2.12 13.20 5.29
C GLY A 133 2.46 13.92 6.61
N ASP A 134 3.67 13.69 7.13
CA ASP A 134 4.28 14.49 8.21
C ASP A 134 3.34 14.55 9.45
N ALA A 135 3.23 15.69 10.13
CA ALA A 135 2.35 15.89 11.27
C ALA A 135 0.84 15.71 10.99
N GLY A 136 0.41 15.52 9.74
CA GLY A 136 -0.99 15.29 9.37
C GLY A 136 -1.42 13.82 9.37
N VAL A 137 -0.45 12.92 9.57
CA VAL A 137 -0.67 11.48 9.53
C VAL A 137 -0.06 10.84 10.78
N THR A 138 -0.76 9.85 11.32
CA THR A 138 -0.25 8.98 12.38
C THR A 138 -0.09 7.58 11.83
N ILE A 139 1.11 7.00 11.97
CA ILE A 139 1.40 5.62 11.61
C ILE A 139 1.21 4.76 12.86
N VAL A 140 0.37 3.74 12.75
CA VAL A 140 0.07 2.80 13.82
C VAL A 140 0.66 1.44 13.46
N THR A 141 1.40 0.83 14.38
CA THR A 141 1.96 -0.52 14.25
C THR A 141 1.20 -1.45 15.18
N PHE A 142 0.76 -2.59 14.67
CA PHE A 142 0.04 -3.58 15.44
C PHE A 142 0.97 -4.59 16.12
N LYS A 143 0.45 -5.28 17.13
CA LYS A 143 1.11 -6.43 17.73
C LYS A 143 0.91 -7.66 16.84
N GLU A 144 1.95 -8.48 16.76
CA GLU A 144 1.92 -9.79 16.12
C GLU A 144 1.19 -10.82 17.00
#